data_AF-A0A0B1SE59-F1
#
_entry.id   AF-A0A0B1SE59-F1
#
_cell.length_a   1.000
_cell.length_b   1.000
_cell.length_c   1.000
_cell.angle_alpha   90.00
_cell.angle_beta   90.00
_cell.angle_gamma   90.00
#
_symmetry.space_group_name_H-M   'P 1'
#
loop_
_entity.id
_entity.type
_entity.pdbx_description
1 polymer ?
#
loop_
_entity_poly.entity_id
_entity_poly.type
_entity_poly.pdbx_seq_one_letter_code
_entity_poly.pdbx_strand_id
1 'polypeptide(L)'
;MNHIREHYVLVNYTVANIFVQNPGDLNDPSRLRRVNTLVEHFEAYPECIGANFSHYFVRDYKFFREMVEQEEEEAFGEDPLRNDTFSKSAMQPFFSWPEFKHWNGFVKFDEQGRLNRIWITVSYHGELMGDNVFKKTLLERWRRTADSFPELNVSVFDDYAPFLDQ
;
A
#
# COMPACT_ATOMS: atom_id res chain seq x y z
N MET A 1 12.05 -27.04 9.36
CA MET A 1 11.04 -26.80 8.29
C MET A 1 9.68 -27.27 8.76
N ASN A 2 8.63 -26.57 8.39
CA ASN A 2 7.25 -26.86 8.80
C ASN A 2 6.44 -27.20 7.53
N HIS A 3 6.21 -28.50 7.32
CA HIS A 3 5.54 -29.04 6.13
C HIS A 3 4.16 -28.39 5.88
N ILE A 4 3.38 -28.13 6.94
CA ILE A 4 2.05 -27.51 6.79
C ILE A 4 2.19 -26.10 6.22
N ARG A 5 3.14 -25.32 6.75
CA ARG A 5 3.39 -23.96 6.30
C ARG A 5 3.91 -23.94 4.86
N GLU A 6 4.89 -24.77 4.54
CA GLU A 6 5.57 -24.77 3.24
C GLU A 6 4.65 -25.23 2.10
N HIS A 7 3.83 -26.26 2.33
CA HIS A 7 3.01 -26.85 1.28
C HIS A 7 1.58 -26.32 1.21
N TYR A 8 1.03 -25.75 2.29
CA TYR A 8 -0.37 -25.30 2.31
C TYR A 8 -0.54 -23.80 2.54
N VAL A 9 0.36 -23.16 3.30
CA VAL A 9 0.22 -21.73 3.60
C VAL A 9 0.96 -20.89 2.57
N LEU A 10 2.28 -21.04 2.46
CA LEU A 10 3.12 -20.15 1.66
C LEU A 10 2.79 -20.20 0.18
N VAL A 11 2.48 -21.40 -0.34
CA VAL A 11 2.06 -21.61 -1.73
C VAL A 11 0.82 -20.79 -2.09
N ASN A 12 -0.09 -20.58 -1.14
CA ASN A 12 -1.35 -19.87 -1.38
C ASN A 12 -1.31 -18.41 -0.93
N TYR A 13 -0.57 -18.09 0.13
CA TYR A 13 -0.59 -16.78 0.77
C TYR A 13 0.79 -16.38 1.28
N THR A 14 1.39 -15.42 0.58
CA THR A 14 2.57 -14.68 1.01
C THR A 14 2.31 -13.19 0.82
N VAL A 15 2.70 -12.34 1.78
CA VAL A 15 2.38 -10.91 1.75
C VAL A 15 3.66 -10.10 1.91
N ALA A 16 3.92 -9.19 0.98
CA ALA A 16 4.95 -8.18 1.14
C ALA A 16 4.39 -7.00 1.96
N ASN A 17 5.01 -6.69 3.09
CA ASN A 17 4.70 -5.48 3.86
C ASN A 17 5.62 -4.36 3.40
N ILE A 18 5.05 -3.34 2.77
CA ILE A 18 5.78 -2.23 2.19
C ILE A 18 5.52 -1.00 3.05
N PHE A 19 6.59 -0.46 3.65
CA PHE A 19 6.53 0.74 4.47
C PHE A 19 7.15 1.91 3.72
N VAL A 20 6.33 2.91 3.42
CA VAL A 20 6.77 4.17 2.81
C VAL A 20 6.98 5.18 3.93
N GLN A 21 8.24 5.52 4.19
CA GLN A 21 8.61 6.40 5.31
C GLN A 21 8.62 7.89 4.93
N ASN A 22 8.59 8.19 3.63
CA ASN A 22 8.53 9.55 3.12
C ASN A 22 7.63 9.65 1.88
N PRO A 23 6.30 9.59 2.03
CA PRO A 23 5.39 9.73 0.91
C PRO A 23 5.42 11.14 0.29
N GLY A 24 5.86 12.14 1.05
CA GLY A 24 5.80 13.54 0.66
C GLY A 24 4.37 14.09 0.66
N ASP A 25 4.17 15.18 -0.06
CA ASP A 25 2.84 15.77 -0.24
C ASP A 25 2.12 15.07 -1.39
N LEU A 26 1.07 14.29 -1.08
CA LEU A 26 0.28 13.60 -2.09
C LEU A 26 -0.72 14.51 -2.82
N ASN A 27 -0.89 15.77 -2.38
CA ASN A 27 -1.60 16.76 -3.16
C ASN A 27 -0.81 17.17 -4.43
N ASP A 28 0.52 16.95 -4.43
CA ASP A 28 1.34 17.08 -5.64
C ASP A 28 1.10 15.85 -6.56
N PRO A 29 0.54 16.04 -7.78
CA PRO A 29 0.24 14.94 -8.68
C PRO A 29 1.48 14.12 -9.06
N SER A 30 2.67 14.73 -9.07
CA SER A 30 3.92 14.04 -9.37
C SER A 30 4.31 13.07 -8.25
N ARG A 31 4.11 13.48 -6.99
CA ARG A 31 4.35 12.64 -5.81
C ARG A 31 3.33 11.52 -5.69
N LEU A 32 2.05 11.83 -5.88
CA LEU A 32 0.99 10.82 -5.92
C LEU A 32 1.26 9.76 -6.99
N ARG A 33 1.60 10.19 -8.21
CA ARG A 33 1.98 9.27 -9.29
C ARG A 33 3.16 8.40 -8.89
N ARG A 34 4.17 8.96 -8.22
CA ARG A 34 5.36 8.20 -7.82
C ARG A 34 5.04 7.10 -6.80
N VAL A 35 4.19 7.37 -5.81
CA VAL A 35 3.72 6.34 -4.87
C VAL A 35 2.86 5.30 -5.58
N ASN A 36 1.98 5.69 -6.51
CA ASN A 36 1.21 4.73 -7.31
C ASN A 36 2.12 3.81 -8.13
N THR A 37 3.14 4.37 -8.80
CA THR A 37 4.10 3.59 -9.59
C THR A 37 4.92 2.63 -8.71
N LEU A 38 5.26 3.02 -7.48
CA LEU A 38 5.87 2.09 -6.52
C LEU A 38 4.98 0.86 -6.32
N VAL A 39 3.70 1.07 -6.02
CA VAL A 39 2.74 -0.03 -5.79
C VAL A 39 2.56 -0.88 -7.06
N GLU A 40 2.43 -0.24 -8.22
CA GLU A 40 2.34 -0.92 -9.52
C GLU A 40 3.56 -1.81 -9.81
N HIS A 41 4.77 -1.39 -9.42
CA HIS A 41 5.97 -2.22 -9.59
C HIS A 41 5.94 -3.48 -8.71
N PHE A 42 5.40 -3.40 -7.50
CA PHE A 42 5.18 -4.60 -6.67
C PHE A 42 4.09 -5.50 -7.26
N GLU A 43 3.06 -4.90 -7.84
CA GLU A 43 1.93 -5.63 -8.42
C GLU A 43 2.25 -6.28 -9.77
N ALA A 44 3.28 -5.81 -10.47
CA ALA A 44 3.70 -6.30 -11.78
C ALA A 44 4.43 -7.66 -11.74
N TYR A 45 4.83 -8.15 -10.56
CA TYR A 45 5.44 -9.47 -10.45
C TYR A 45 4.42 -10.58 -10.80
N PRO A 46 4.85 -11.63 -11.52
CA PRO A 46 3.94 -12.68 -11.98
C PRO A 46 3.30 -13.48 -10.84
N GLU A 47 3.92 -13.49 -9.66
CA GLU A 47 3.39 -14.15 -8.47
C GLU A 47 2.30 -13.31 -7.76
N CYS A 48 2.11 -12.05 -8.14
CA CYS A 48 1.13 -11.16 -7.53
C CYS A 48 -0.29 -11.60 -7.90
N ILE A 49 -1.20 -11.56 -6.92
CA ILE A 49 -2.62 -11.93 -7.14
C ILE A 49 -3.34 -10.84 -7.97
N GLY A 50 -2.78 -9.64 -8.02
CA GLY A 50 -3.27 -8.51 -8.83
C GLY A 50 -3.64 -7.29 -7.99
N ALA A 51 -3.72 -6.14 -8.65
CA ALA A 51 -3.87 -4.83 -8.00
C ALA A 51 -5.16 -4.67 -7.16
N ASN A 52 -6.21 -5.42 -7.50
CA ASN A 52 -7.48 -5.41 -6.75
C ASN A 52 -7.35 -6.00 -5.34
N PHE A 53 -6.30 -6.76 -5.07
CA PHE A 53 -6.08 -7.44 -3.79
C PHE A 53 -4.97 -6.81 -2.96
N SER A 54 -4.33 -5.75 -3.46
CA SER A 54 -3.37 -4.97 -2.69
C SER A 54 -4.09 -4.02 -1.75
N HIS A 55 -3.62 -3.97 -0.51
CA HIS A 55 -4.13 -3.05 0.49
C HIS A 55 -3.40 -1.71 0.34
N TYR A 56 -3.99 -0.80 -0.45
CA TYR A 56 -3.47 0.55 -0.69
C TYR A 56 -4.54 1.64 -0.56
N PHE A 57 -4.46 2.44 0.52
CA PHE A 57 -5.52 3.39 0.93
C PHE A 57 -5.88 4.44 -0.13
N VAL A 58 -4.94 4.83 -1.00
CA VAL A 58 -5.19 5.90 -1.99
C VAL A 58 -6.29 5.51 -2.96
N ARG A 59 -6.41 4.22 -3.31
CA ARG A 59 -7.47 3.73 -4.20
C ARG A 59 -8.84 3.85 -3.53
N ASP A 60 -8.94 3.36 -2.29
CA ASP A 60 -10.17 3.42 -1.51
C ASP A 60 -10.55 4.87 -1.16
N TYR A 61 -9.57 5.71 -0.87
CA TYR A 61 -9.81 7.12 -0.58
C TYR A 61 -10.30 7.88 -1.82
N LYS A 62 -9.73 7.57 -2.99
CA LYS A 62 -10.22 8.11 -4.26
C LYS A 62 -11.67 7.69 -4.51
N PHE A 63 -11.98 6.41 -4.32
CA PHE A 63 -13.34 5.90 -4.46
C PHE A 63 -14.32 6.56 -3.48
N PHE A 64 -13.94 6.67 -2.21
CA PHE A 64 -14.71 7.40 -1.20
C PHE A 64 -15.01 8.84 -1.63
N ARG A 65 -14.01 9.53 -2.15
CA ARG A 65 -14.18 10.89 -2.65
C ARG A 65 -15.13 10.98 -3.83
N GLU A 66 -15.00 10.09 -4.81
CA GLU A 66 -15.91 10.05 -5.96
C GLU A 66 -17.36 9.80 -5.52
N MET A 67 -17.59 8.99 -4.48
CA MET A 67 -18.92 8.79 -3.89
C MET A 67 -19.46 10.05 -3.21
N VAL A 68 -18.65 10.69 -2.36
CA VAL A 68 -19.06 11.91 -1.64
C VAL A 68 -19.29 13.06 -2.61
N GLU A 69 -18.44 13.23 -3.62
CA GLU A 69 -18.59 14.25 -4.66
C GLU A 69 -19.89 14.06 -5.43
N GLN A 70 -20.23 12.82 -5.82
CA GLN A 70 -21.52 12.54 -6.48
C GLN A 70 -22.70 12.88 -5.57
N GLU A 71 -22.66 12.50 -4.29
CA GLU A 71 -23.72 12.83 -3.33
C GLU A 71 -23.86 14.35 -3.09
N GLU A 72 -22.74 15.08 -2.99
CA GLU A 72 -22.72 16.52 -2.80
C GLU A 72 -23.17 17.29 -4.06
N GLU A 73 -22.75 16.87 -5.25
CA GLU A 73 -23.19 17.44 -6.54
C GLU A 73 -24.70 17.26 -6.73
N GLU A 74 -25.23 16.07 -6.44
CA GLU A 74 -26.66 15.78 -6.52
C GLU A 74 -27.49 16.64 -5.54
N ALA A 75 -26.94 16.95 -4.36
CA ALA A 75 -27.65 17.65 -3.31
C ALA A 75 -27.51 19.19 -3.34
N PHE A 76 -26.35 19.72 -3.76
CA PHE A 76 -25.99 21.13 -3.57
C PHE A 76 -25.34 21.82 -4.79
N GLY A 77 -25.03 21.09 -5.87
CA GLY A 77 -24.29 21.60 -7.04
C GLY A 77 -22.76 21.66 -6.83
N GLU A 78 -21.98 21.85 -7.91
CA GLU A 78 -20.50 21.82 -7.88
C GLU A 78 -19.88 22.92 -6.97
N ASP A 79 -19.14 22.54 -5.93
CA ASP A 79 -18.27 23.43 -5.15
C ASP A 79 -16.79 23.20 -5.55
N PRO A 80 -16.07 24.21 -6.08
CA PRO A 80 -14.77 23.97 -6.69
C PRO A 80 -13.65 23.87 -5.64
N LEU A 81 -12.92 22.74 -5.72
CA LEU A 81 -11.56 22.53 -5.24
C LEU A 81 -11.30 22.77 -3.73
N ARG A 82 -11.48 21.69 -2.96
CA ARG A 82 -10.59 21.46 -1.81
C ARG A 82 -9.17 21.20 -2.32
N ASN A 83 -8.32 22.22 -2.31
CA ASN A 83 -6.88 22.12 -2.65
C ASN A 83 -6.10 21.16 -1.74
N ASP A 84 -6.62 20.88 -0.54
CA ASP A 84 -6.03 19.95 0.41
C ASP A 84 -6.91 18.71 0.54
N THR A 85 -6.36 17.59 0.12
CA THR A 85 -7.05 16.30 -0.04
C THR A 85 -6.43 15.21 0.83
N PHE A 86 -5.14 15.33 1.19
CA PHE A 86 -4.41 14.29 1.93
C PHE A 86 -3.98 14.72 3.34
N SER A 87 -4.42 15.87 3.85
CA SER A 87 -4.23 16.20 5.27
C SER A 87 -5.11 15.34 6.18
N LYS A 88 -4.70 15.24 7.44
CA LYS A 88 -5.49 14.57 8.49
C LYS A 88 -6.91 15.10 8.57
N SER A 89 -7.11 16.41 8.48
CA SER A 89 -8.44 17.03 8.49
C SER A 89 -9.26 16.67 7.27
N ALA A 90 -8.66 16.69 6.07
CA ALA A 90 -9.34 16.36 4.83
C ALA A 90 -9.77 14.88 4.78
N MET A 91 -8.95 14.00 5.33
CA MET A 91 -9.20 12.56 5.38
C MET A 91 -10.02 12.10 6.60
N GLN A 92 -10.34 13.00 7.54
CA GLN A 92 -11.07 12.63 8.75
C GLN A 92 -12.43 11.95 8.48
N PRO A 93 -13.26 12.41 7.51
CA PRO A 93 -14.52 11.74 7.16
C PRO A 93 -14.29 10.29 6.71
N PHE A 94 -13.31 10.06 5.83
CA PHE A 94 -12.91 8.73 5.37
C PHE A 94 -12.51 7.82 6.54
N PHE A 95 -11.70 8.33 7.47
CA PHE A 95 -11.30 7.57 8.65
C PHE A 95 -12.39 7.35 9.70
N SER A 96 -13.51 8.07 9.60
CA SER A 96 -14.65 7.92 10.49
C SER A 96 -15.71 6.97 9.92
N TRP A 97 -15.71 6.78 8.60
CA TRP A 97 -16.68 5.96 7.91
C TRP A 97 -16.49 4.47 8.22
N PRO A 98 -17.53 3.71 8.60
CA PRO A 98 -17.38 2.32 9.10
C PRO A 98 -16.61 1.38 8.17
N GLU A 99 -16.80 1.53 6.86
CA GLU A 99 -16.20 0.77 5.77
C GLU A 99 -14.69 1.05 5.65
N PHE A 100 -14.26 2.28 5.90
CA PHE A 100 -12.88 2.74 5.64
C PHE A 100 -12.06 3.01 6.91
N LYS A 101 -12.67 3.05 8.09
CA LYS A 101 -11.98 3.38 9.36
C LYS A 101 -10.76 2.50 9.68
N HIS A 102 -10.67 1.31 9.11
CA HIS A 102 -9.54 0.40 9.29
C HIS A 102 -8.23 1.00 8.74
N TRP A 103 -8.30 1.90 7.76
CA TRP A 103 -7.14 2.61 7.19
C TRP A 103 -6.39 3.48 8.21
N ASN A 104 -7.00 3.83 9.34
CA ASN A 104 -6.30 4.50 10.45
C ASN A 104 -5.07 3.71 10.96
N GLY A 105 -5.06 2.38 10.81
CA GLY A 105 -3.93 1.53 11.20
C GLY A 105 -2.75 1.56 10.21
N PHE A 106 -2.97 2.06 9.00
CA PHE A 106 -2.03 1.97 7.87
C PHE A 106 -1.51 3.32 7.41
N VAL A 107 -2.05 4.41 7.97
CA VAL A 107 -1.70 5.78 7.61
C VAL A 107 -1.29 6.53 8.87
N LYS A 108 -0.11 7.18 8.83
CA LYS A 108 0.39 8.00 9.94
C LYS A 108 0.54 9.44 9.51
N PHE A 109 0.04 10.37 10.34
CA PHE A 109 0.24 11.80 10.19
C PHE A 109 1.29 12.34 11.16
N ASP A 110 1.96 13.43 10.79
CA ASP A 110 2.83 14.19 11.69
C ASP A 110 2.02 15.10 12.64
N GLU A 111 2.71 15.83 13.51
CA GLU A 111 2.08 16.76 14.48
C GLU A 111 1.32 17.89 13.78
N GLN A 112 1.72 18.24 12.55
CA GLN A 112 1.10 19.26 11.72
C GLN A 112 -0.07 18.71 10.90
N GLY A 113 -0.40 17.41 11.03
CA GLY A 113 -1.49 16.77 10.32
C GLY A 113 -1.18 16.45 8.85
N ARG A 114 0.10 16.45 8.46
CA ARG A 114 0.54 16.05 7.11
C ARG A 114 0.83 14.56 7.07
N LEU A 115 0.58 13.93 5.93
CA LEU A 115 0.86 12.52 5.73
C LEU A 115 2.35 12.23 5.91
N ASN A 116 2.67 11.31 6.81
CA ASN A 116 4.05 11.01 7.23
C ASN A 116 4.49 9.59 6.86
N ARG A 117 3.63 8.58 7.04
CA ARG A 117 3.96 7.18 6.71
C ARG A 117 2.76 6.43 6.15
N ILE A 118 3.03 5.50 5.26
CA ILE A 118 2.04 4.61 4.68
C ILE A 118 2.53 3.18 4.82
N TRP A 119 1.64 2.28 5.25
CA TRP A 119 1.84 0.84 5.18
C TRP A 119 0.93 0.28 4.10
N ILE A 120 1.54 -0.45 3.16
CA ILE A 120 0.90 -1.06 2.01
C ILE A 120 1.17 -2.56 2.09
N THR A 121 0.19 -3.38 1.73
CA THR A 121 0.41 -4.82 1.58
C THR A 121 0.07 -5.28 0.17
N VAL A 122 0.93 -6.12 -0.40
CA VAL A 122 0.72 -6.75 -1.70
C VAL A 122 0.80 -8.25 -1.50
N SER A 123 -0.21 -8.96 -2.00
CA SER A 123 -0.35 -10.41 -1.82
C SER A 123 0.20 -11.16 -3.02
N TYR A 124 0.83 -12.30 -2.75
CA TYR A 124 1.46 -13.18 -3.71
C TYR A 124 1.12 -14.65 -3.44
N HIS A 125 1.10 -15.46 -4.49
CA HIS A 125 0.94 -16.92 -4.42
C HIS A 125 1.81 -17.62 -5.47
N GLY A 126 2.01 -18.93 -5.30
CA GLY A 126 2.67 -19.77 -6.29
C GLY A 126 3.31 -21.00 -5.68
N GLU A 127 3.35 -22.08 -6.45
CA GLU A 127 3.89 -23.39 -6.02
C GLU A 127 5.33 -23.33 -5.49
N LEU A 128 6.12 -22.36 -5.94
CA LEU A 128 7.51 -22.17 -5.51
C LEU A 128 7.65 -21.39 -4.20
N MET A 129 6.59 -20.82 -3.63
CA MET A 129 6.66 -20.06 -2.38
C MET A 129 7.03 -20.92 -1.16
N GLY A 130 6.90 -22.24 -1.25
CA GLY A 130 7.43 -23.16 -0.24
C GLY A 130 8.96 -23.31 -0.27
N ASP A 131 9.60 -22.94 -1.38
CA ASP A 131 11.05 -23.08 -1.58
C ASP A 131 11.82 -21.84 -1.07
N ASN A 132 12.79 -22.06 -0.17
CA ASN A 132 13.54 -20.97 0.45
C ASN A 132 14.44 -20.20 -0.53
N VAL A 133 14.97 -20.85 -1.57
CA VAL A 133 15.79 -20.21 -2.60
C VAL A 133 14.93 -19.26 -3.44
N PHE A 134 13.73 -19.72 -3.81
CA PHE A 134 12.76 -18.89 -4.50
C PHE A 134 12.33 -17.70 -3.64
N LYS A 135 11.96 -17.92 -2.38
CA LYS A 135 11.58 -16.85 -1.46
C LYS A 135 12.68 -15.82 -1.26
N LYS A 136 13.93 -16.25 -1.12
CA LYS A 136 15.09 -15.33 -1.02
C LYS A 136 15.18 -14.47 -2.28
N THR A 137 15.07 -15.10 -3.45
CA THR A 137 15.08 -14.38 -4.74
C THR A 137 13.94 -13.36 -4.83
N LEU A 138 12.74 -13.72 -4.36
CA LEU A 138 11.58 -12.83 -4.35
C LEU A 138 11.77 -11.64 -3.39
N LEU A 139 12.26 -11.89 -2.17
CA LEU A 139 12.59 -10.85 -1.20
C LEU A 139 13.64 -9.87 -1.75
N GLU A 140 14.65 -10.36 -2.43
CA GLU A 140 15.66 -9.53 -3.11
C GLU A 140 15.07 -8.71 -4.27
N ARG A 141 14.07 -9.24 -4.99
CA ARG A 141 13.35 -8.48 -6.02
C ARG A 141 12.55 -7.34 -5.38
N TRP A 142 11.80 -7.63 -4.33
CA TRP A 142 11.05 -6.63 -3.56
C TRP A 142 11.94 -5.51 -3.04
N ARG A 143 13.10 -5.85 -2.45
CA ARG A 143 14.08 -4.86 -1.98
C ARG A 143 14.64 -4.02 -3.13
N ARG A 144 15.02 -4.64 -4.25
CA ARG A 144 15.46 -3.91 -5.45
C ARG A 144 14.40 -2.93 -5.97
N THR A 145 13.12 -3.31 -5.90
CA THR A 145 12.03 -2.40 -6.25
C THR A 145 11.96 -1.25 -5.26
N ALA A 146 12.01 -1.49 -3.95
CA ALA A 146 12.04 -0.41 -2.96
C ALA A 146 13.23 0.55 -3.16
N ASP A 147 14.43 0.01 -3.42
CA ASP A 147 15.66 0.78 -3.67
C ASP A 147 15.58 1.65 -4.94
N SER A 148 14.69 1.32 -5.89
CA SER A 148 14.46 2.13 -7.09
C SER A 148 13.62 3.40 -6.85
N PHE A 149 13.18 3.63 -5.60
CA PHE A 149 12.45 4.82 -5.14
C PHE A 149 13.12 5.44 -3.89
N PRO A 150 14.39 5.85 -3.97
CA PRO A 150 15.15 6.33 -2.81
C PRO A 150 14.51 7.56 -2.13
N GLU A 151 13.83 8.42 -2.90
CA GLU A 151 13.14 9.61 -2.41
C GLU A 151 11.94 9.30 -1.49
N LEU A 152 11.36 8.09 -1.61
CA LEU A 152 10.21 7.65 -0.82
C LEU A 152 10.63 6.96 0.49
N ASN A 153 11.93 6.65 0.64
CA ASN A 153 12.49 5.91 1.78
C ASN A 153 11.66 4.65 2.11
N VAL A 154 11.63 3.73 1.15
CA VAL A 154 10.79 2.53 1.20
C VAL A 154 11.55 1.37 1.83
N SER A 155 10.90 0.63 2.70
CA SER A 155 11.41 -0.64 3.22
C SER A 155 10.38 -1.75 3.03
N VAL A 156 10.84 -2.97 2.79
CA VAL A 156 9.98 -4.15 2.65
C VAL A 156 10.29 -5.15 3.74
N PHE A 157 9.22 -5.73 4.31
CA PHE A 157 9.28 -6.75 5.33
C PHE A 157 8.43 -7.97 4.96
N ASP A 158 9.00 -9.14 5.19
CA ASP A 158 8.34 -10.45 5.18
C ASP A 158 8.70 -11.16 6.48
N ASP A 159 7.75 -11.88 7.09
CA ASP A 159 7.95 -12.55 8.37
C ASP A 159 9.12 -13.56 8.37
N TYR A 160 9.51 -14.04 7.19
CA TYR A 160 10.60 -14.99 7.03
C TYR A 160 11.93 -14.34 6.63
N ALA A 161 11.96 -13.03 6.39
CA ALA A 161 13.18 -12.32 6.00
C ALA A 161 14.38 -12.57 6.94
N PRO A 162 14.24 -12.55 8.29
CA PRO A 162 15.38 -12.81 9.18
C PRO A 162 16.03 -14.20 9.03
N PHE A 163 15.31 -15.17 8.48
CA PHE A 163 15.84 -16.51 8.19
C PHE A 163 16.46 -16.61 6.80
N LEU A 164 15.98 -15.82 5.84
CA LEU A 164 16.48 -15.78 4.47
C LEU A 164 17.77 -14.95 4.31
N ASP A 165 17.96 -13.99 5.22
CA ASP A 165 19.10 -13.06 5.24
C ASP A 165 20.38 -13.64 5.86
N GLN A 166 20.31 -14.84 6.44
CA GLN A 166 21.46 -15.55 7.03
C GLN A 166 22.42 -16.10 5.97
#